data_AF-A0A351SY34-F1
#
_entry.id   AF-A0A351SY34-F1
#
_cell.length_a   1.000
_cell.length_b   1.000
_cell.length_c   1.000
_cell.angle_alpha   90.00
_cell.angle_beta   90.00
_cell.angle_gamma   90.00
#
_symmetry.space_group_name_H-M   'P 1'
#
loop_
_entity.id
_entity.type
_entity.pdbx_description
1 polymer ?
#
loop_
_entity_poly.entity_id
_entity_poly.type
_entity_poly.pdbx_seq_one_letter_code
_entity_poly.pdbx_strand_id
1 'polypeptide(L)'
;MSRIGRLPISIPDGVKVALEDGAIRVEGPKGKLRTEVLQGIQIKLEGNQLRVVRDGEERNLKALHGLTRKLVANMIEGVSRGFSRVLEINGVGYRAEVKGTDLHLTLGFSHPVVFPLPPGVTAAVERQIIVTLQGADREILGKTAAMIRGLKPPEPYKGKGIKYREEVIQRKAGKAVGAAGSA
;
A
#
# COMPACT_ATOMS: atom_id res chain seq x y z
N MET A 1 2.54 -25.48 -6.88
CA MET A 1 3.63 -24.81 -6.12
C MET A 1 3.98 -23.50 -6.82
N SER A 2 4.04 -22.40 -6.07
CA SER A 2 4.27 -21.07 -6.63
C SER A 2 5.67 -20.98 -7.24
N ARG A 3 5.76 -20.79 -8.57
CA ARG A 3 7.02 -20.68 -9.33
C ARG A 3 7.65 -19.29 -9.25
N ILE A 4 7.01 -18.37 -8.53
CA ILE A 4 7.35 -16.94 -8.46
C ILE A 4 8.76 -16.70 -7.92
N GLY A 5 9.23 -17.50 -6.96
CA GLY A 5 10.58 -17.35 -6.39
C GLY A 5 11.71 -17.56 -7.41
N ARG A 6 11.51 -18.44 -8.41
CA ARG A 6 12.53 -18.76 -9.42
C ARG A 6 12.69 -17.69 -10.49
N LEU A 7 11.75 -16.75 -10.57
CA LEU A 7 11.79 -15.69 -11.57
C LEU A 7 12.83 -14.65 -11.18
N PRO A 8 13.80 -14.34 -12.05
CA PRO A 8 14.75 -13.27 -11.80
C PRO A 8 14.02 -11.93 -11.62
N ILE A 9 14.67 -11.01 -10.91
CA ILE A 9 14.20 -9.64 -10.72
C ILE A 9 15.16 -8.74 -11.49
N SER A 10 14.66 -8.08 -12.53
CA SER A 10 15.45 -7.10 -13.29
C SER A 10 15.60 -5.81 -12.48
N ILE A 11 16.82 -5.28 -12.42
CA ILE A 11 17.08 -3.99 -11.80
C ILE A 11 16.96 -2.90 -12.89
N PRO A 12 16.02 -1.95 -12.77
CA PRO A 12 15.90 -0.84 -13.70
C PRO A 12 17.03 0.18 -13.49
N ASP A 13 17.36 0.92 -14.54
CA ASP A 13 18.43 1.93 -14.50
C ASP A 13 18.17 2.98 -13.42
N GLY A 14 19.22 3.35 -12.68
CA GLY A 14 19.14 4.31 -11.57
C GLY A 14 18.76 3.72 -10.21
N VAL A 15 18.59 2.40 -10.11
CA VAL A 15 18.43 1.69 -8.82
C VAL A 15 19.74 1.00 -8.44
N LYS A 16 20.23 1.28 -7.22
CA LYS A 16 21.40 0.61 -6.63
C LYS A 16 20.94 -0.41 -5.61
N VAL A 17 21.47 -1.62 -5.71
CA VAL A 17 21.21 -2.70 -4.75
C VAL A 17 22.51 -3.07 -4.06
N ALA A 18 22.51 -3.02 -2.74
CA ALA A 18 23.61 -3.49 -1.90
C ALA A 18 23.14 -4.71 -1.11
N LEU A 19 23.92 -5.79 -1.21
CA LEU A 19 23.74 -7.00 -0.42
C LEU A 19 24.67 -6.90 0.79
N GLU A 20 24.10 -6.89 1.98
CA GLU A 20 24.79 -6.96 3.26
C GLU A 20 24.54 -8.33 3.89
N ASP A 21 25.35 -8.74 4.85
CA ASP A 21 25.17 -10.01 5.56
C ASP A 21 23.79 -10.07 6.23
N GLY A 22 22.88 -10.85 5.64
CA GLY A 22 21.51 -11.00 6.13
C GLY A 22 20.57 -9.82 5.85
N ALA A 23 20.95 -8.83 5.03
CA ALA A 23 20.06 -7.72 4.67
C ALA A 23 20.25 -7.25 3.23
N ILE A 24 19.17 -6.75 2.63
CA ILE A 24 19.20 -6.10 1.33
C ILE A 24 18.86 -4.62 1.48
N ARG A 25 19.70 -3.76 0.89
CA ARG A 25 19.45 -2.33 0.78
C ARG A 25 19.22 -1.98 -0.68
N VAL A 26 18.13 -1.28 -0.95
CA VAL A 26 17.76 -0.84 -2.29
C VAL A 26 17.62 0.68 -2.25
N GLU A 27 18.41 1.37 -3.06
CA GLU A 27 18.39 2.82 -3.19
C GLU A 27 17.96 3.21 -4.60
N GLY A 28 17.09 4.21 -4.71
CA GLY A 28 16.65 4.73 -5.98
C GLY A 28 16.12 6.16 -5.88
N PRO A 29 15.57 6.71 -6.96
CA PRO A 29 15.14 8.11 -7.03
C PRO A 29 14.03 8.46 -6.02
N LYS A 30 13.20 7.49 -5.63
CA LYS A 30 12.07 7.72 -4.71
C LYS A 30 12.41 7.45 -3.23
N GLY A 31 13.61 6.97 -2.91
CA GLY A 31 14.03 6.74 -1.53
C GLY A 31 14.98 5.56 -1.35
N LYS A 32 15.17 5.18 -0.09
CA LYS A 32 16.03 4.07 0.32
C LYS A 32 15.21 3.11 1.18
N LEU A 33 15.28 1.82 0.87
CA LEU A 33 14.59 0.76 1.60
C LEU A 33 15.59 -0.28 2.07
N ARG A 34 15.36 -0.84 3.25
CA ARG A 34 16.14 -1.92 3.84
C ARG A 34 15.20 -3.01 4.30
N THR A 35 15.55 -4.27 4.01
CA THR A 35 14.82 -5.43 4.51
C THR A 35 15.80 -6.52 4.89
N GLU A 36 15.51 -7.22 5.98
CA GLU A 36 16.29 -8.37 6.43
C GLU A 36 15.93 -9.61 5.63
N VAL A 37 16.95 -10.39 5.29
CA VAL A 37 16.79 -11.65 4.57
C VAL A 37 16.73 -12.78 5.61
N LEU A 38 15.64 -13.54 5.56
CA LEU A 38 15.40 -14.67 6.46
C LEU A 38 16.44 -15.78 6.21
N GLN A 39 16.79 -16.51 7.28
CA GLN A 39 17.75 -17.61 7.23
C GLN A 39 17.32 -18.71 6.24
N GLY A 40 18.29 -19.32 5.56
CA GLY A 40 18.06 -20.37 4.55
C GLY A 40 17.71 -19.85 3.14
N ILE A 41 17.78 -18.53 2.93
CA ILE A 41 17.60 -17.86 1.65
C ILE A 41 18.80 -16.98 1.36
N GLN A 42 19.33 -17.10 0.15
CA GLN A 42 20.42 -16.29 -0.36
C GLN A 42 19.95 -15.46 -1.55
N ILE A 43 20.47 -14.26 -1.70
CA ILE A 43 20.21 -13.41 -2.86
C ILE A 43 21.53 -13.28 -3.62
N LYS A 44 21.53 -13.66 -4.89
CA LYS A 44 22.67 -13.53 -5.79
C LYS A 44 22.41 -12.42 -6.79
N LEU A 45 23.41 -11.57 -7.00
CA LEU A 45 23.41 -10.56 -8.05
C LEU A 45 24.12 -11.14 -9.28
N GLU A 46 23.38 -11.43 -10.33
CA GLU A 46 23.88 -11.93 -11.62
C GLU A 46 23.79 -10.79 -12.65
N GLY A 47 24.83 -9.96 -12.72
CA GLY A 47 24.87 -8.78 -13.61
C GLY A 47 23.79 -7.76 -13.25
N ASN A 48 22.79 -7.60 -14.12
CA ASN A 48 21.66 -6.67 -13.91
C ASN A 48 20.37 -7.37 -13.39
N GLN A 49 20.49 -8.61 -12.91
CA GLN A 49 19.38 -9.38 -12.38
C GLN A 49 19.69 -9.87 -10.97
N LEU A 50 18.69 -9.84 -10.10
CA LEU A 50 18.73 -10.51 -8.81
C LEU A 50 18.04 -11.86 -8.90
N ARG A 51 18.71 -12.87 -8.35
CA ARG A 51 18.18 -14.21 -8.23
C ARG A 51 18.12 -14.60 -6.77
N VAL A 52 16.94 -15.02 -6.33
CA VAL A 52 16.78 -15.60 -5.00
C VAL A 52 17.04 -17.09 -5.08
N VAL A 53 17.88 -17.59 -4.18
CA VAL A 53 18.29 -18.99 -4.04
C VAL A 53 17.91 -19.44 -2.65
N ARG A 54 17.53 -20.70 -2.51
CA ARG A 54 17.19 -21.33 -1.23
C ARG A 54 18.11 -22.51 -1.00
N ASP A 55 18.41 -22.79 0.26
CA ASP A 55 19.36 -23.83 0.62
C ASP A 55 18.72 -25.23 0.68
N GLY A 56 17.37 -25.33 0.64
CA GLY A 56 16.66 -26.61 0.77
C GLY A 56 15.29 -26.69 0.07
N GLU A 57 14.74 -27.92 0.07
CA GLU A 57 13.47 -28.27 -0.58
C GLU A 57 12.26 -28.34 0.37
N GLU A 58 12.45 -27.97 1.64
CA GLU A 58 11.40 -27.97 2.65
C GLU A 58 10.23 -27.03 2.31
N ARG A 59 9.05 -27.36 2.83
CA ARG A 59 7.82 -26.59 2.59
C ARG A 59 7.94 -25.14 3.08
N ASN A 60 8.57 -24.92 4.22
CA ASN A 60 8.76 -23.59 4.79
C ASN A 60 9.71 -22.75 3.92
N LEU A 61 10.88 -23.29 3.56
CA LEU A 61 11.84 -22.61 2.68
C LEU A 61 11.23 -22.28 1.30
N LYS A 62 10.38 -23.16 0.75
CA LYS A 62 9.62 -22.88 -0.49
C LYS A 62 8.71 -21.65 -0.37
N ALA A 63 8.02 -21.51 0.77
CA ALA A 63 7.14 -20.38 1.01
C ALA A 63 7.93 -19.08 1.19
N LEU A 64 8.99 -19.13 2.01
CA LEU A 64 9.87 -17.98 2.25
C LEU A 64 10.55 -17.52 0.96
N HIS A 65 10.98 -18.43 0.10
CA HIS A 65 11.60 -18.10 -1.18
C HIS A 65 10.70 -17.20 -2.05
N GLY A 66 9.41 -17.55 -2.17
CA GLY A 66 8.44 -16.74 -2.90
C GLY A 66 8.19 -15.37 -2.24
N LEU A 67 8.12 -15.35 -0.91
CA LEU A 67 7.94 -14.13 -0.12
C LEU A 67 9.11 -13.17 -0.32
N THR A 68 10.34 -13.61 -0.08
CA THR A 68 11.56 -12.79 -0.19
C THR A 68 11.71 -12.22 -1.59
N ARG A 69 11.51 -13.05 -2.64
CA ARG A 69 11.51 -12.57 -4.03
C ARG A 69 10.49 -11.46 -4.23
N LYS A 70 9.27 -11.61 -3.71
CA LYS A 70 8.22 -10.61 -3.88
C LYS A 70 8.50 -9.32 -3.11
N LEU A 71 9.02 -9.41 -1.89
CA LEU A 71 9.43 -8.24 -1.10
C LEU A 71 10.52 -7.44 -1.83
N VAL A 72 11.59 -8.11 -2.27
CA VAL A 72 12.69 -7.46 -3.01
C VAL A 72 12.21 -6.83 -4.32
N ALA A 73 11.36 -7.54 -5.08
CA ALA A 73 10.80 -6.99 -6.31
C ALA A 73 9.94 -5.74 -6.05
N ASN A 74 9.15 -5.74 -4.97
CA ASN A 74 8.36 -4.58 -4.58
C ASN A 74 9.25 -3.42 -4.13
N MET A 75 10.37 -3.68 -3.43
CA MET A 75 11.32 -2.61 -3.04
C MET A 75 11.90 -1.92 -4.28
N ILE A 76 12.34 -2.70 -5.27
CA ILE A 76 12.93 -2.17 -6.51
C ILE A 76 11.90 -1.35 -7.30
N GLU A 77 10.68 -1.88 -7.46
CA GLU A 77 9.58 -1.16 -8.11
C GLU A 77 9.22 0.13 -7.33
N GLY A 78 9.23 0.06 -6.00
CA GLY A 78 8.91 1.16 -5.10
C GLY A 78 9.92 2.30 -5.12
N VAL A 79 11.22 2.01 -5.12
CA VAL A 79 12.26 3.07 -5.21
C VAL A 79 12.37 3.66 -6.62
N SER A 80 11.95 2.92 -7.65
CA SER A 80 11.98 3.36 -9.05
C SER A 80 10.73 4.17 -9.42
N ARG A 81 9.55 3.54 -9.36
CA ARG A 81 8.27 4.14 -9.78
C ARG A 81 7.51 4.76 -8.62
N GLY A 82 7.64 4.18 -7.43
CA GLY A 82 6.77 4.48 -6.29
C GLY A 82 5.42 3.78 -6.40
N PHE A 83 4.72 3.70 -5.28
CA PHE A 83 3.37 3.17 -5.20
C PHE A 83 2.38 4.28 -4.87
N SER A 84 1.17 4.12 -5.38
CA SER A 84 0.03 4.99 -5.06
C SER A 84 -1.18 4.17 -4.66
N ARG A 85 -1.92 4.64 -3.65
CA ARG A 85 -3.24 4.12 -3.28
C ARG A 85 -4.23 5.27 -3.21
N VAL A 86 -5.36 5.11 -3.88
CA VAL A 86 -6.39 6.14 -3.93
C VAL A 86 -7.58 5.70 -3.08
N LEU A 87 -7.94 6.54 -2.13
CA LEU A 87 -9.11 6.41 -1.27
C LEU A 87 -10.15 7.44 -1.69
N GLU A 88 -11.41 7.05 -1.66
CA GLU A 88 -12.55 7.89 -1.98
C GLU A 88 -13.46 7.98 -0.75
N ILE A 89 -13.78 9.21 -0.37
CA ILE A 89 -14.61 9.55 0.77
C ILE A 89 -16.01 9.84 0.27
N ASN A 90 -16.97 9.04 0.74
CA ASN A 90 -18.37 9.18 0.40
C ASN A 90 -19.18 9.54 1.64
N GLY A 91 -19.94 10.63 1.58
CA GLY A 91 -20.78 11.07 2.68
C GLY A 91 -21.09 12.55 2.61
N VAL A 92 -22.27 12.93 3.08
CA VAL A 92 -22.66 14.34 3.14
C VAL A 92 -21.86 15.01 4.27
N GLY A 93 -21.15 16.09 3.94
CA GLY A 93 -20.29 16.81 4.89
C GLY A 93 -18.98 16.11 5.21
N TYR A 94 -18.65 15.00 4.54
CA TYR A 94 -17.37 14.32 4.75
C TYR A 94 -16.30 14.95 3.88
N ARG A 95 -15.14 15.22 4.47
CA ARG A 95 -14.01 15.85 3.76
C ARG A 95 -12.68 15.48 4.39
N ALA A 96 -11.65 15.51 3.56
CA ALA A 96 -10.25 15.43 3.94
C ALA A 96 -9.53 16.73 3.63
N GLU A 97 -8.57 17.09 4.47
CA GLU A 97 -7.66 18.22 4.28
C GLU A 97 -6.26 17.79 4.74
N VAL A 98 -5.23 18.15 3.98
CA VAL A 98 -3.83 17.95 4.41
C VAL A 98 -3.37 19.22 5.12
N LYS A 99 -2.90 19.11 6.35
CA LYS A 99 -2.32 20.22 7.11
C LYS A 99 -0.91 19.84 7.55
N GLY A 100 0.09 20.39 6.86
CA GLY A 100 1.47 19.98 7.05
C GLY A 100 1.67 18.51 6.71
N THR A 101 2.05 17.70 7.70
CA THR A 101 2.23 16.25 7.59
C THR A 101 0.98 15.44 7.93
N ASP A 102 -0.04 16.10 8.47
CA ASP A 102 -1.18 15.41 9.06
C ASP A 102 -2.40 15.48 8.13
N LEU A 103 -3.15 14.39 8.08
CA LEU A 103 -4.40 14.28 7.35
C LEU A 103 -5.57 14.53 8.30
N HIS A 104 -6.24 15.67 8.13
CA HIS A 104 -7.45 16.01 8.87
C HIS A 104 -8.68 15.45 8.15
N LEU A 105 -9.46 14.64 8.85
CA LEU A 105 -10.63 13.95 8.32
C LEU A 105 -11.88 14.38 9.09
N THR A 106 -12.83 14.98 8.38
CA THR A 106 -14.18 15.21 8.88
C THR A 106 -15.06 14.08 8.35
N LEU A 107 -15.45 13.14 9.22
CA LEU A 107 -16.17 11.92 8.81
C LEU A 107 -17.54 11.79 9.53
N GLY A 108 -18.12 12.91 9.95
CA GLY A 108 -19.37 12.95 10.70
C GLY A 108 -19.25 12.54 12.17
N PHE A 109 -18.03 12.57 12.72
CA PHE A 109 -17.80 12.51 14.17
C PHE A 109 -17.94 13.90 14.80
N SER A 110 -18.09 13.98 16.12
CA SER A 110 -18.23 15.24 16.86
C SER A 110 -17.03 16.18 16.73
N HIS A 111 -15.84 15.63 16.46
CA HIS A 111 -14.62 16.38 16.19
C HIS A 111 -13.91 15.82 14.94
N PRO A 112 -13.06 16.63 14.27
CA PRO A 112 -12.19 16.13 13.21
C PRO A 112 -11.23 15.07 13.74
N VAL A 113 -10.93 14.07 12.91
CA VAL A 113 -9.91 13.05 13.19
C VAL A 113 -8.61 13.52 12.55
N VAL A 114 -7.56 13.67 13.36
CA VAL A 114 -6.23 14.00 12.87
C VAL A 114 -5.45 12.70 12.74
N PHE A 115 -5.00 12.39 11.52
CA PHE A 115 -4.22 11.20 11.23
C PHE A 115 -2.78 11.60 10.84
N PRO A 116 -1.78 11.34 11.69
CA PRO A 116 -0.38 11.64 11.36
C PRO A 116 0.13 10.66 10.29
N LEU A 117 0.66 11.18 9.18
CA LEU A 117 1.23 10.32 8.13
C LEU A 117 2.59 9.79 8.57
N PRO A 118 2.86 8.48 8.40
CA PRO A 118 4.17 7.93 8.73
C PRO A 118 5.24 8.46 7.76
N PRO A 119 6.52 8.43 8.18
CA PRO A 119 7.61 8.90 7.33
C PRO A 119 7.68 8.11 6.02
N GLY A 120 7.90 8.81 4.92
CA GLY A 120 7.97 8.22 3.57
C GLY A 120 6.62 8.01 2.88
N VAL A 121 5.51 8.37 3.53
CA VAL A 121 4.18 8.43 2.91
C VAL A 121 3.72 9.88 2.79
N THR A 122 3.28 10.26 1.60
CA THR A 122 2.70 11.58 1.32
C THR A 122 1.24 11.43 0.94
N ALA A 123 0.41 12.39 1.31
CA ALA A 123 -0.99 12.44 0.92
C ALA A 123 -1.25 13.68 0.08
N ALA A 124 -2.00 13.49 -1.01
CA ALA A 124 -2.57 14.55 -1.81
C ALA A 124 -4.09 14.42 -1.76
N VAL A 125 -4.79 15.54 -1.54
CA VAL A 125 -6.26 15.55 -1.49
C VAL A 125 -6.80 16.33 -2.69
N GLU A 126 -7.62 15.68 -3.50
CA GLU A 126 -8.33 16.28 -4.62
C GLU A 126 -9.82 16.42 -4.26
N ARG A 127 -10.39 17.61 -4.53
CA ARG A 127 -11.81 17.94 -4.29
C ARG A 127 -12.29 17.68 -2.85
N GLN A 128 -11.38 17.60 -1.90
CA GLN A 128 -11.63 17.24 -0.50
C GLN A 128 -12.22 15.83 -0.27
N ILE A 129 -12.46 15.04 -1.32
CA ILE A 129 -13.11 13.73 -1.23
C ILE A 129 -12.24 12.59 -1.76
N ILE A 130 -11.21 12.88 -2.56
CA ILE A 130 -10.28 11.89 -3.09
C ILE A 130 -8.94 12.07 -2.38
N VAL A 131 -8.49 11.06 -1.65
CA VAL A 131 -7.20 11.05 -0.96
C VAL A 131 -6.26 10.11 -1.71
N THR A 132 -5.22 10.65 -2.31
CA THR A 132 -4.17 9.86 -2.97
C THR A 132 -2.96 9.77 -2.05
N LEU A 133 -2.68 8.56 -1.57
CA LEU A 133 -1.49 8.26 -0.79
C LEU A 133 -0.38 7.79 -1.73
N GLN A 134 0.84 8.31 -1.57
CA GLN A 134 2.02 7.93 -2.34
C GLN A 134 3.16 7.58 -1.41
N GLY A 135 3.95 6.55 -1.76
CA GLY A 135 5.13 6.15 -0.98
C GLY A 135 5.98 5.12 -1.73
N ALA A 136 7.26 5.01 -1.34
CA ALA A 136 8.17 4.01 -1.89
C ALA A 136 7.94 2.62 -1.27
N ASP A 137 7.59 2.57 0.02
CA ASP A 137 7.32 1.33 0.74
C ASP A 137 5.86 0.90 0.57
N ARG A 138 5.65 -0.25 -0.09
CA ARG A 138 4.32 -0.82 -0.34
C ARG A 138 3.61 -1.28 0.94
N GLU A 139 4.36 -1.76 1.93
CA GLU A 139 3.79 -2.25 3.19
C GLU A 139 3.27 -1.10 4.02
N ILE A 140 4.10 -0.08 4.25
CA ILE A 140 3.73 1.12 5.03
C ILE A 140 2.59 1.85 4.33
N LEU A 141 2.64 2.00 3.00
CA LEU A 141 1.56 2.63 2.23
C LEU A 141 0.24 1.86 2.38
N GLY A 142 0.27 0.53 2.24
CA GLY A 142 -0.90 -0.32 2.38
C GLY A 142 -1.49 -0.29 3.79
N LYS A 143 -0.63 -0.35 4.82
CA LYS A 143 -1.03 -0.26 6.22
C LYS A 143 -1.67 1.09 6.53
N THR A 144 -1.08 2.17 6.05
CA THR A 144 -1.61 3.54 6.20
C THR A 144 -2.98 3.67 5.54
N ALA A 145 -3.13 3.20 4.31
CA ALA A 145 -4.41 3.23 3.59
C ALA A 145 -5.49 2.41 4.32
N ALA A 146 -5.11 1.23 4.84
CA ALA A 146 -6.02 0.38 5.61
C ALA A 146 -6.45 1.02 6.93
N MET A 147 -5.53 1.68 7.65
CA MET A 147 -5.84 2.42 8.88
C MET A 147 -6.82 3.57 8.61
N ILE A 148 -6.58 4.37 7.55
CA ILE A 148 -7.49 5.46 7.17
C ILE A 148 -8.87 4.92 6.81
N ARG A 149 -8.96 3.85 6.01
CA ARG A 149 -10.25 3.19 5.71
C ARG A 149 -10.95 2.67 6.97
N GLY A 150 -10.18 2.16 7.92
CA GLY A 150 -10.68 1.63 9.20
C GLY A 150 -11.36 2.66 10.09
N LEU A 151 -11.06 3.96 9.94
CA LEU A 151 -11.68 5.03 10.71
C LEU A 151 -13.19 5.13 10.45
N LYS A 152 -13.61 4.95 9.20
CA LYS A 152 -15.01 4.94 8.81
C LYS A 152 -15.20 4.03 7.59
N PRO A 153 -15.34 2.71 7.80
CA PRO A 153 -15.53 1.78 6.70
C PRO A 153 -16.83 2.07 5.94
N PRO A 154 -16.93 1.69 4.66
CA PRO A 154 -18.10 1.97 3.86
C PRO A 154 -19.31 1.18 4.39
N GLU A 155 -20.41 1.88 4.63
CA GLU A 155 -21.63 1.25 5.13
C GLU A 155 -22.31 0.38 4.06
N PRO A 156 -23.01 -0.70 4.44
CA PRO A 156 -23.59 -1.66 3.49
C PRO A 156 -24.84 -1.14 2.77
N TYR A 157 -25.38 0.04 3.11
CA TYR A 157 -26.60 0.57 2.47
C TYR A 157 -26.29 1.65 1.43
N LYS A 158 -25.90 2.86 1.87
CA LYS A 158 -25.61 3.98 0.96
C LYS A 158 -24.12 4.08 0.60
N GLY A 159 -23.26 3.21 1.14
CA GLY A 159 -21.82 3.24 0.88
C GLY A 159 -21.10 4.46 1.44
N LYS A 160 -21.70 5.17 2.41
CA LYS A 160 -21.03 6.26 3.13
C LYS A 160 -19.86 5.72 3.94
N GLY A 161 -18.75 6.42 3.91
CA GLY A 161 -17.48 6.05 4.52
C GLY A 161 -16.33 6.23 3.54
N ILE A 162 -15.19 5.66 3.88
CA ILE A 162 -13.98 5.69 3.08
C ILE A 162 -13.87 4.33 2.38
N LYS A 163 -13.70 4.32 1.07
CA LYS A 163 -13.44 3.10 0.29
C LYS A 163 -12.17 3.25 -0.54
N TYR A 164 -11.61 2.15 -1.02
CA TYR A 164 -10.65 2.25 -2.12
C TYR A 164 -11.36 2.68 -3.40
N ARG A 165 -10.66 3.40 -4.28
CA ARG A 165 -11.24 3.84 -5.57
C ARG A 165 -11.68 2.66 -6.43
N GLU A 166 -10.92 1.57 -6.39
CA GLU A 166 -11.19 0.31 -7.07
C GLU A 166 -12.20 -0.60 -6.35
N GLU A 167 -12.60 -0.28 -5.11
CA GLU A 167 -13.47 -1.13 -4.30
C GLU A 167 -14.94 -0.97 -4.72
N VAL A 168 -15.58 -2.10 -5.03
CA VAL A 168 -17.02 -2.18 -5.29
C VAL A 168 -17.74 -2.56 -4.00
N ILE A 169 -18.56 -1.64 -3.48
CA ILE A 169 -19.34 -1.86 -2.26
C ILE A 169 -20.58 -2.69 -2.59
N GLN A 170 -20.72 -3.86 -1.98
CA GLN A 170 -21.97 -4.63 -2.04
C GLN A 170 -23.04 -3.93 -1.20
N ARG A 171 -24.06 -3.40 -1.88
CA ARG A 171 -25.16 -2.68 -1.23
C ARG A 171 -26.31 -3.62 -0.91
N LYS A 172 -26.84 -3.52 0.31
CA LYS A 172 -28.09 -4.14 0.74
C LYS A 172 -29.24 -3.17 0.47
N ALA A 173 -30.41 -3.72 0.17
CA ALA A 173 -31.63 -2.93 0.07
C ALA A 173 -31.95 -2.28 1.42
N GLY A 174 -32.05 -0.95 1.44
CA GLY A 174 -32.62 -0.23 2.58
C GLY A 174 -34.14 -0.33 2.56
N LYS A 175 -34.80 0.11 3.63
CA LYS A 175 -36.24 0.42 3.55
C LYS A 175 -36.44 1.49 2.48
N ALA A 176 -37.27 1.20 1.49
CA ALA A 176 -37.79 2.21 0.59
C ALA A 176 -38.63 3.16 1.44
N VAL A 177 -38.05 4.28 1.86
CA VAL A 177 -38.86 5.43 2.25
C VAL A 177 -39.45 5.90 0.94
N GLY A 178 -40.74 5.64 0.74
CA GLY A 178 -41.47 6.11 -0.43
C GLY A 178 -41.14 7.59 -0.62
N ALA A 179 -40.79 7.95 -1.86
CA ALA A 179 -40.70 9.34 -2.24
C ALA A 179 -42.08 9.98 -2.04
N ALA A 180 -42.31 10.55 -0.87
CA ALA A 180 -43.38 11.50 -0.66
C ALA A 180 -42.96 12.78 -1.39
N GLY A 181 -43.55 12.98 -2.57
CA GLY A 181 -43.78 14.28 -3.18
C GLY A 181 -42.59 15.03 -3.75
N SER A 182 -42.46 15.00 -5.08
CA SER A 182 -42.19 16.23 -5.85
C SER A 182 -42.67 16.04 -7.29
N ALA A 183 -43.91 16.49 -7.52
CA ALA A 183 -44.62 16.88 -8.75
C ALA A 183 -46.03 16.28 -8.77
#